data_AF-A0A260ZJL5-F1
#
_entry.id   AF-A0A260ZJL5-F1
#
_cell.length_a   1.000
_cell.length_b   1.000
_cell.length_c   1.000
_cell.angle_alpha   90.00
_cell.angle_beta   90.00
_cell.angle_gamma   90.00
#
_symmetry.space_group_name_H-M   'P 1'
#
loop_
_entity.id
_entity.type
_entity.pdbx_description
1 polymer ?
#
loop_
_entity_poly.entity_id
_entity_poly.type
_entity_poly.pdbx_seq_one_letter_code
_entity_poly.pdbx_strand_id
1 'polypeptide(L)'
;MKILNEWNLLIQCSSLFCAILFNSILIYLIITKSPKKLGNYKVLMIYFSTFSMLFAVIDMIVRPFIHSHGGCFFMIMSTKNWPFSDNIAQIVLSILCGCGGVTPFLIAIHFIYRYFALERKGNLKYFSGKYLIIWFMIPILGGVNWFHLSWFYYRRNDKTTEYIR
;
A
#
# COMPACT_ATOMS: atom_id res chain seq x y z
N MET A 1 11.20 -24.42 10.53
CA MET A 1 10.46 -23.16 10.80
C MET A 1 11.36 -21.94 11.00
N LYS A 2 12.45 -21.98 11.81
CA LYS A 2 13.42 -20.87 11.92
C LYS A 2 14.05 -20.44 10.59
N ILE A 3 14.47 -21.40 9.75
CA ILE A 3 15.14 -21.11 8.46
C ILE A 3 14.23 -20.35 7.48
N LEU A 4 12.93 -20.69 7.42
CA LEU A 4 11.96 -19.99 6.56
C LEU A 4 11.75 -18.53 7.00
N ASN A 5 11.87 -18.26 8.30
CA ASN A 5 11.71 -16.92 8.87
C ASN A 5 12.88 -15.99 8.50
N GLU A 6 14.10 -16.51 8.44
CA GLU A 6 15.29 -15.75 8.02
C GLU A 6 15.22 -15.37 6.54
N TRP A 7 14.78 -16.28 5.67
CA TRP A 7 14.59 -15.99 4.24
C TRP A 7 13.50 -14.95 4.00
N ASN A 8 12.36 -15.04 4.70
CA ASN A 8 11.29 -14.05 4.59
C ASN A 8 11.74 -12.67 5.06
N LEU A 9 12.51 -12.61 6.15
CA LEU A 9 13.08 -11.36 6.65
C LEU A 9 14.07 -10.76 5.66
N LEU A 10 14.96 -11.56 5.08
CA LEU A 10 15.91 -11.12 4.07
C LEU A 10 15.20 -10.55 2.84
N ILE A 11 14.13 -11.22 2.37
CA ILE A 11 13.31 -10.75 1.25
C ILE A 11 12.67 -9.40 1.62
N GLN A 12 12.01 -9.30 2.77
CA GLN A 12 11.37 -8.05 3.20
C GLN A 12 12.36 -6.90 3.36
N CYS A 13 13.56 -7.16 3.92
CA CYS A 13 14.62 -6.16 4.05
C CYS A 13 15.10 -5.67 2.67
N SER A 14 15.30 -6.61 1.74
CA SER A 14 15.70 -6.29 0.37
C SER A 14 14.60 -5.49 -0.34
N SER A 15 13.34 -5.88 -0.17
CA SER A 15 12.18 -5.18 -0.73
C SER A 15 12.05 -3.76 -0.17
N LEU A 16 12.21 -3.57 1.14
CA LEU A 16 12.20 -2.25 1.78
C LEU A 16 13.32 -1.37 1.23
N PHE A 17 14.54 -1.90 1.18
CA PHE A 17 15.70 -1.17 0.65
C PHE A 17 15.47 -0.74 -0.79
N CYS A 18 15.05 -1.66 -1.67
CA CYS A 18 14.73 -1.36 -3.05
C CYS A 18 13.60 -0.34 -3.17
N ALA A 19 12.53 -0.48 -2.38
CA ALA A 19 11.40 0.44 -2.39
C ALA A 19 11.83 1.86 -2.02
N ILE A 20 12.62 2.03 -0.96
CA ILE A 20 13.13 3.35 -0.55
C ILE A 20 14.07 3.90 -1.63
N LEU A 21 15.04 3.11 -2.09
CA LEU A 21 16.05 3.55 -3.05
C LEU A 21 15.41 4.00 -4.37
N PHE A 22 14.62 3.14 -5.01
CA PHE A 22 14.07 3.43 -6.34
C PHE A 22 12.99 4.52 -6.29
N ASN A 23 12.13 4.55 -5.26
CA ASN A 23 11.15 5.63 -5.13
C ASN A 23 11.82 6.97 -4.80
N SER A 24 12.90 6.99 -4.02
CA SER A 24 13.67 8.21 -3.75
C SER A 24 14.34 8.74 -5.02
N ILE A 25 14.96 7.85 -5.82
CA ILE A 25 15.52 8.20 -7.13
C ILE A 25 14.42 8.73 -8.05
N LEU A 26 13.27 8.07 -8.09
CA LEU A 26 12.14 8.49 -8.92
C LEU A 26 11.64 9.90 -8.52
N ILE A 27 11.45 10.15 -7.23
CA ILE A 27 11.08 11.49 -6.73
C ILE A 27 12.14 12.53 -7.11
N TYR A 28 13.42 12.22 -6.93
CA TYR A 28 14.53 13.10 -7.31
C TYR A 28 14.49 13.45 -8.81
N LEU A 29 14.29 12.45 -9.68
CA LEU A 29 14.18 12.65 -11.13
C LEU A 29 12.91 13.43 -11.51
N ILE A 30 11.80 13.20 -10.81
CA ILE A 30 10.56 13.96 -11.03
C ILE A 30 10.78 15.44 -10.69
N ILE A 31 11.49 15.76 -9.62
CA ILE A 31 11.73 17.15 -9.22
C ILE A 31 12.74 17.83 -10.16
N THR A 32 13.84 17.15 -10.50
CA THR A 32 14.99 17.78 -11.18
C THR A 32 14.99 17.67 -12.70
N LYS A 33 14.51 16.55 -13.27
CA LYS A 33 14.67 16.23 -14.70
C LYS A 33 13.36 16.15 -15.48
N SER A 34 12.21 16.23 -14.81
CA SER A 34 10.93 16.01 -15.49
C SER A 34 10.48 17.21 -16.35
N PRO A 35 10.05 16.99 -17.60
CA PRO A 35 9.66 18.08 -18.49
C PRO A 35 8.43 18.83 -17.99
N LYS A 36 8.35 20.13 -18.28
CA LYS A 36 7.25 21.01 -17.85
C LYS A 36 5.88 20.54 -18.34
N LYS A 37 5.82 19.89 -19.50
CA LYS A 37 4.60 19.33 -20.11
C LYS A 37 3.86 18.29 -19.23
N LEU A 38 4.52 17.71 -18.23
CA LEU A 38 3.89 16.74 -17.33
C LEU A 38 2.95 17.40 -16.31
N GLY A 39 3.09 18.71 -16.04
CA GLY A 39 2.19 19.44 -15.14
C GLY A 39 1.92 18.72 -13.82
N ASN A 40 0.63 18.60 -13.47
CA ASN A 40 0.16 18.00 -12.21
C ASN A 40 0.35 16.48 -12.12
N TYR A 41 0.69 15.81 -13.22
CA TYR A 41 1.05 14.39 -13.19
C TYR A 41 2.26 14.12 -12.30
N LYS A 42 3.19 15.09 -12.20
CA LYS A 42 4.35 15.01 -11.32
C LYS A 42 3.92 14.81 -9.86
N VAL A 43 2.89 15.51 -9.44
CA VAL A 43 2.35 15.43 -8.08
C VAL A 43 1.76 14.05 -7.83
N LEU A 44 1.01 13.50 -8.80
CA LEU A 44 0.48 12.13 -8.71
C LEU A 44 1.59 11.08 -8.61
N MET A 45 2.66 11.22 -9.41
CA MET A 45 3.80 10.30 -9.35
C MET A 45 4.55 10.39 -8.01
N ILE A 46 4.77 11.61 -7.49
CA ILE A 46 5.39 11.80 -6.16
C ILE A 46 4.51 11.19 -5.07
N TYR A 47 3.19 11.36 -5.16
CA TYR A 47 2.24 10.77 -4.22
C TYR A 47 2.31 9.23 -4.24
N PHE A 48 2.29 8.61 -5.43
CA PHE A 48 2.46 7.16 -5.57
C PHE A 48 3.78 6.68 -4.97
N SER A 49 4.90 7.36 -5.27
CA SER A 49 6.21 6.98 -4.75
C SER A 49 6.34 7.14 -3.24
N THR A 50 5.80 8.22 -2.68
CA THR A 50 5.79 8.43 -1.22
C THR A 50 4.95 7.37 -0.53
N PHE A 51 3.79 7.05 -1.09
CA PHE A 51 2.92 6.00 -0.56
C PHE A 51 3.56 4.61 -0.67
N SER A 52 4.25 4.31 -1.76
CA SER A 52 4.98 3.04 -1.94
C SER A 52 6.07 2.85 -0.88
N MET A 53 6.79 3.90 -0.51
CA MET A 53 7.78 3.84 0.57
C MET A 53 7.11 3.62 1.94
N LEU A 54 6.02 4.35 2.23
CA LEU A 54 5.25 4.16 3.46
C LEU A 54 4.72 2.73 3.59
N PHE A 55 4.17 2.18 2.50
CA PHE A 55 3.69 0.81 2.45
C PHE A 55 4.81 -0.20 2.77
N ALA A 56 6.00 -0.04 2.18
CA ALA A 56 7.13 -0.91 2.45
C ALA A 56 7.59 -0.85 3.92
N VAL A 57 7.55 0.33 4.55
CA VAL A 57 7.87 0.47 5.98
C VAL A 57 6.84 -0.25 6.85
N ILE A 58 5.55 -0.10 6.55
CA ILE A 58 4.49 -0.78 7.30
C ILE A 58 4.58 -2.30 7.11
N ASP A 59 4.85 -2.77 5.89
CA ASP A 59 5.06 -4.20 5.58
C ASP A 59 6.21 -4.78 6.41
N MET A 60 7.33 -4.06 6.52
CA MET A 60 8.46 -4.45 7.37
C MET A 60 8.12 -4.49 8.87
N ILE A 61 7.27 -3.58 9.36
CA ILE A 61 6.86 -3.57 10.77
C ILE A 61 5.97 -4.78 11.05
N VAL A 62 5.00 -5.04 10.17
CA VAL A 62 4.01 -6.12 10.34
C VAL A 62 4.63 -7.49 10.11
N ARG A 63 5.53 -7.63 9.12
CA ARG A 63 6.07 -8.91 8.67
C ARG A 63 4.95 -9.94 8.47
N PRO A 64 3.97 -9.63 7.61
CA PRO A 64 2.83 -10.51 7.38
C PRO A 64 3.33 -11.80 6.73
N PHE A 65 2.65 -12.90 7.00
CA PHE A 65 2.76 -14.12 6.21
C PHE A 65 1.38 -14.66 5.89
N ILE A 66 1.26 -15.26 4.70
CA ILE A 66 0.02 -15.88 4.26
C ILE A 66 0.08 -17.36 4.65
N HIS A 67 -0.89 -17.79 5.43
CA HIS A 67 -1.08 -19.18 5.80
C HIS A 67 -2.32 -19.73 5.10
N SER A 68 -2.13 -20.68 4.20
CA SER A 68 -3.22 -21.38 3.53
C SER A 68 -3.56 -22.65 4.31
N HIS A 69 -4.82 -22.79 4.73
CA HIS A 69 -5.31 -23.94 5.47
C HIS A 69 -6.70 -24.37 4.95
N GLY A 70 -6.80 -25.62 4.49
CA GLY A 70 -8.01 -26.13 3.82
C GLY A 70 -8.37 -25.30 2.59
N GLY A 71 -9.63 -24.84 2.50
CA GLY A 71 -10.14 -24.00 1.41
C GLY A 71 -9.96 -22.49 1.58
N CYS A 72 -9.17 -22.03 2.56
CA CYS A 72 -9.01 -20.60 2.89
C CYS A 72 -7.54 -20.20 3.06
N PHE A 73 -7.28 -18.90 2.96
CA PHE A 73 -5.99 -18.31 3.28
C PHE A 73 -6.16 -17.19 4.32
N PHE A 74 -5.16 -17.04 5.18
CA PHE A 74 -5.15 -16.05 6.26
C PHE A 74 -3.88 -15.23 6.19
N MET A 75 -4.01 -13.92 6.25
CA MET A 75 -2.88 -13.02 6.47
C MET A 75 -2.66 -12.93 7.99
N ILE A 76 -1.51 -13.40 8.46
CA ILE A 76 -1.19 -13.51 9.88
C ILE A 76 0.06 -12.71 10.18
N MET A 77 0.09 -12.09 11.36
CA MET A 77 1.29 -11.49 11.94
C MET A 77 1.74 -12.31 13.16
N SER A 78 3.03 -12.58 13.27
CA SER A 78 3.60 -13.24 14.45
C SER A 78 3.64 -12.27 15.63
N THR A 79 2.95 -12.60 16.72
CA THR A 79 2.97 -11.82 17.97
C THR A 79 4.08 -12.24 18.94
N LYS A 80 4.85 -13.30 18.62
CA LYS A 80 5.85 -13.89 19.53
C LYS A 80 6.91 -12.91 20.03
N ASN A 81 7.35 -11.98 19.17
CA ASN A 81 8.34 -10.95 19.47
C ASN A 81 7.73 -9.53 19.31
N TRP A 82 6.41 -9.41 19.36
CA TRP A 82 5.72 -8.14 19.22
C TRP A 82 5.70 -7.42 20.58
N PRO A 83 6.25 -6.21 20.69
CA PRO A 83 6.40 -5.53 21.98
C PRO A 83 5.09 -4.91 22.51
N PHE A 84 4.02 -4.91 21.71
CA PHE A 84 2.73 -4.30 22.06
C PHE A 84 1.63 -5.36 22.23
N SER A 85 0.40 -4.92 22.52
CA SER A 85 -0.74 -5.83 22.69
C SER A 85 -1.22 -6.45 21.37
N ASP A 86 -1.92 -7.58 21.47
CA ASP A 86 -2.59 -8.25 20.35
C ASP A 86 -3.60 -7.34 19.61
N ASN A 87 -4.24 -6.41 20.33
CA ASN A 87 -5.16 -5.46 19.71
C ASN A 87 -4.39 -4.48 18.81
N ILE A 88 -3.23 -4.00 19.26
CA ILE A 88 -2.36 -3.16 18.43
C ILE A 88 -1.84 -3.97 17.24
N ALA A 89 -1.50 -5.24 17.44
CA ALA A 89 -1.11 -6.14 16.36
C ALA A 89 -2.19 -6.24 15.26
N GLN A 90 -3.45 -6.43 15.65
CA GLN A 90 -4.58 -6.43 14.71
C GLN A 90 -4.74 -5.09 14.00
N ILE A 91 -4.61 -3.96 14.71
CA ILE A 91 -4.71 -2.62 14.11
C ILE A 91 -3.65 -2.44 13.02
N VAL A 92 -2.38 -2.74 13.32
CA VAL A 92 -1.28 -2.54 12.35
C VAL A 92 -1.42 -3.49 11.15
N LEU A 93 -1.88 -4.73 11.37
CA LEU A 93 -2.23 -5.66 10.29
C LEU A 93 -3.37 -5.10 9.41
N SER A 94 -4.41 -4.53 10.01
CA SER A 94 -5.51 -3.89 9.26
C SER A 94 -5.06 -2.63 8.53
N ILE A 95 -4.10 -1.85 9.07
CA ILE A 95 -3.47 -0.73 8.38
C ILE A 95 -2.75 -1.23 7.12
N LEU A 96 -1.98 -2.31 7.22
CA LEU A 96 -1.31 -2.91 6.06
C LEU A 96 -2.31 -3.31 4.97
N CYS A 97 -3.42 -3.97 5.34
CA CYS A 97 -4.49 -4.30 4.39
C CYS A 97 -5.10 -3.04 3.76
N GLY A 98 -5.35 -2.00 4.57
CA GLY A 98 -5.79 -0.70 4.10
C GLY A 98 -4.82 -0.11 3.08
N CYS A 99 -3.51 -0.16 3.35
CA CYS A 99 -2.51 0.35 2.42
C CYS A 99 -2.46 -0.46 1.12
N GLY A 100 -2.62 -1.78 1.19
CA GLY A 100 -2.81 -2.64 0.02
C GLY A 100 -4.01 -2.22 -0.83
N GLY A 101 -5.07 -1.76 -0.17
CA GLY A 101 -6.27 -1.20 -0.79
C GLY A 101 -6.05 0.10 -1.55
N VAL A 102 -5.13 0.97 -1.12
CA VAL A 102 -4.84 2.28 -1.76
C VAL A 102 -4.15 2.11 -3.12
N THR A 103 -3.19 1.17 -3.20
CA THR A 103 -2.34 0.93 -4.38
C THR A 103 -3.09 0.77 -5.71
N PRO A 104 -4.13 -0.09 -5.84
CA PRO A 104 -4.85 -0.24 -7.09
C PRO A 104 -5.57 1.04 -7.54
N PHE A 105 -6.09 1.85 -6.60
CA PHE A 105 -6.69 3.14 -6.93
C PHE A 105 -5.64 4.12 -7.46
N LEU A 106 -4.45 4.18 -6.85
CA LEU A 106 -3.36 5.02 -7.38
C LEU A 106 -3.00 4.62 -8.81
N ILE A 107 -2.85 3.32 -9.06
CA ILE A 107 -2.55 2.80 -10.39
C ILE A 107 -3.66 3.16 -11.38
N ALA A 108 -4.93 2.99 -11.00
CA ALA A 108 -6.08 3.36 -11.84
C ALA A 108 -6.08 4.85 -12.19
N ILE A 109 -5.78 5.72 -11.23
CA ILE A 109 -5.68 7.17 -11.46
C ILE A 109 -4.56 7.51 -12.45
N HIS A 110 -3.42 6.83 -12.38
CA HIS A 110 -2.36 6.99 -13.38
C HIS A 110 -2.83 6.60 -14.78
N PHE A 111 -3.59 5.51 -14.92
CA PHE A 111 -4.16 5.12 -16.20
C PHE A 111 -5.18 6.14 -16.72
N ILE A 112 -6.08 6.63 -15.87
CA ILE A 112 -7.06 7.67 -16.24
C ILE A 112 -6.37 8.94 -16.71
N TYR A 113 -5.34 9.39 -15.98
CA TYR A 113 -4.55 10.56 -16.38
C TYR A 113 -3.93 10.36 -17.77
N ARG A 114 -3.28 9.21 -18.00
CA ARG A 114 -2.64 8.89 -19.29
C ARG A 114 -3.65 8.84 -20.42
N TYR A 115 -4.82 8.26 -20.16
CA TYR A 115 -5.92 8.23 -21.12
C TYR A 115 -6.36 9.64 -21.53
N PHE A 116 -6.63 10.53 -20.57
CA PHE A 116 -7.00 11.92 -20.88
C PHE A 116 -5.89 12.72 -21.58
N ALA A 117 -4.62 12.43 -21.28
CA ALA A 117 -3.49 13.04 -21.97
C ALA A 117 -3.42 12.62 -23.45
N LEU A 118 -3.75 11.36 -23.76
CA LEU A 118 -3.78 10.82 -25.13
C LEU A 118 -4.98 11.31 -25.93
N GLU A 119 -6.14 11.46 -25.28
CA GLU A 119 -7.38 11.88 -25.94
C GLU A 119 -7.30 13.30 -26.50
N ARG A 120 -6.45 14.17 -25.94
CA ARG A 120 -6.23 15.58 -26.35
C ARG A 120 -7.50 16.45 -26.38
N LYS A 121 -8.60 16.04 -25.75
CA LYS A 121 -9.87 16.80 -25.64
C LYS A 121 -9.90 17.83 -24.49
N GLY A 122 -8.77 18.14 -23.87
CA GLY A 122 -8.70 19.10 -22.75
C GLY A 122 -9.19 18.56 -21.40
N ASN A 123 -9.42 17.25 -21.27
CA ASN A 123 -9.88 16.60 -20.03
C ASN A 123 -8.84 16.63 -18.89
N LEU A 124 -7.59 17.01 -19.17
CA LEU A 124 -6.56 17.26 -18.14
C LEU A 124 -6.94 18.38 -17.15
N LYS A 125 -7.95 19.21 -17.47
CA LYS A 125 -8.51 20.19 -16.52
C LYS A 125 -9.03 19.55 -15.22
N TYR A 126 -9.50 18.30 -15.27
CA TYR A 126 -9.94 17.55 -14.09
C TYR A 126 -8.79 17.12 -13.18
N PHE A 127 -7.56 17.20 -13.66
CA PHE A 127 -6.35 16.99 -12.87
C PHE A 127 -5.71 18.31 -12.45
N SER A 128 -6.49 19.39 -12.37
CA SER A 128 -6.02 20.73 -11.99
C SER A 128 -6.91 21.40 -10.95
N GLY A 129 -6.29 22.30 -10.18
CA GLY A 129 -6.96 23.06 -9.11
C GLY A 129 -7.68 22.17 -8.10
N LYS A 130 -8.92 22.54 -7.75
CA LYS A 130 -9.75 21.83 -6.77
C LYS A 130 -10.04 20.36 -7.12
N TYR A 131 -10.07 20.00 -8.42
CA TYR A 131 -10.36 18.63 -8.84
C TYR A 131 -9.18 17.68 -8.53
N LEU A 132 -7.96 18.20 -8.45
CA LEU A 132 -6.78 17.40 -8.08
C LEU A 132 -6.91 16.82 -6.66
N ILE A 133 -7.56 17.55 -5.74
CA ILE A 133 -7.78 17.09 -4.36
C ILE A 133 -8.68 15.84 -4.35
N ILE A 134 -9.70 15.79 -5.20
CA ILE A 134 -10.60 14.64 -5.29
C ILE A 134 -9.82 13.38 -5.67
N TRP A 135 -8.87 13.49 -6.60
CA TRP A 135 -8.00 12.38 -7.00
C TRP A 135 -7.08 11.89 -5.87
N PHE A 136 -6.70 12.74 -4.93
CA PHE A 136 -5.97 12.30 -3.72
C PHE A 136 -6.89 11.64 -2.69
N MET A 137 -8.16 12.03 -2.61
CA MET A 137 -9.10 11.45 -1.65
C MET A 137 -9.56 10.04 -2.05
N ILE A 138 -9.74 9.76 -3.35
CA ILE A 138 -10.25 8.46 -3.83
C ILE A 138 -9.40 7.27 -3.32
N PRO A 139 -8.06 7.27 -3.44
CA PRO A 139 -7.23 6.18 -2.93
C PRO A 139 -7.31 6.02 -1.42
N ILE A 140 -7.37 7.14 -0.67
CA ILE A 140 -7.49 7.12 0.79
C ILE A 140 -8.81 6.47 1.21
N LEU A 141 -9.92 6.80 0.55
CA LEU A 141 -11.21 6.15 0.79
C LEU A 141 -11.17 4.66 0.50
N GLY A 142 -10.49 4.25 -0.58
CA GLY A 142 -10.23 2.84 -0.89
C GLY A 142 -9.46 2.13 0.22
N GLY A 143 -8.45 2.79 0.78
CA GLY A 143 -7.70 2.27 1.93
C GLY A 143 -8.51 2.19 3.22
N VAL A 144 -9.31 3.21 3.51
CA VAL A 144 -10.23 3.22 4.68
C VAL A 144 -11.24 2.09 4.57
N ASN A 145 -11.79 1.85 3.36
CA ASN A 145 -12.70 0.74 3.13
C ASN A 145 -12.03 -0.62 3.41
N TRP A 146 -10.81 -0.84 2.91
CA TRP A 146 -10.06 -2.07 3.17
C TRP A 146 -9.67 -2.23 4.65
N PHE A 147 -9.31 -1.14 5.32
CA PHE A 147 -9.08 -1.14 6.76
C PHE A 147 -10.34 -1.55 7.52
N HIS A 148 -11.49 -0.94 7.19
CA HIS A 148 -12.77 -1.25 7.81
C HIS A 148 -13.15 -2.72 7.61
N LEU A 149 -13.00 -3.24 6.39
CA LEU A 149 -13.23 -4.65 6.11
C LEU A 149 -12.34 -5.57 6.96
N SER A 150 -11.04 -5.27 7.02
CA SER A 150 -10.08 -6.03 7.82
C SER A 150 -10.42 -6.00 9.31
N TRP A 151 -10.79 -4.83 9.83
CA TRP A 151 -11.03 -4.62 11.26
C TRP A 151 -12.34 -5.24 11.76
N PHE A 152 -13.41 -5.19 10.96
CA PHE A 152 -14.72 -5.68 11.38
C PHE A 152 -14.99 -7.12 10.94
N TYR A 153 -14.58 -7.51 9.74
CA TYR A 153 -14.93 -8.80 9.16
C TYR A 153 -13.80 -9.83 9.20
N TYR A 154 -12.54 -9.39 9.04
CA TYR A 154 -11.37 -10.28 9.03
C TYR A 154 -10.57 -10.27 10.33
N ARG A 155 -11.14 -9.68 11.38
CA ARG A 155 -10.51 -9.65 12.69
C ARG A 155 -10.44 -11.05 13.29
N ARG A 156 -9.33 -11.31 13.98
CA ARG A 156 -9.14 -12.53 14.78
C ARG A 156 -10.35 -12.79 15.67
N ASN A 157 -10.89 -14.01 15.59
CA ASN A 157 -11.93 -14.51 16.46
C ASN A 157 -11.63 -15.95 16.89
N ASP A 158 -12.36 -16.49 17.86
CA ASP A 158 -12.07 -17.81 18.42
C ASP A 158 -12.25 -18.93 17.38
N LYS A 159 -13.27 -18.83 16.53
CA LYS A 159 -13.56 -19.82 15.47
C LYS A 159 -12.43 -19.92 14.44
N THR A 160 -11.94 -18.79 13.95
CA THR A 160 -10.81 -18.71 13.01
C THR A 160 -9.52 -19.18 13.68
N THR A 161 -9.32 -18.87 14.96
CA THR A 161 -8.16 -19.34 15.72
C THR A 161 -8.17 -20.86 15.89
N GLU A 162 -9.33 -21.45 16.18
CA GLU A 162 -9.52 -22.89 16.30
C GLU A 162 -9.35 -23.62 14.97
N TYR A 163 -9.86 -23.04 13.87
CA TYR A 163 -9.72 -23.61 12.52
C TYR A 163 -8.28 -23.62 11.99
N ILE A 164 -7.43 -22.68 12.43
CA ILE A 164 -6.03 -22.56 11.96
C ILE A 164 -5.04 -23.35 12.84
N ARG A 165 -5.46 -23.81 14.03
CA ARG A 165 -4.62 -24.60 14.96
C ARG A 165 -4.34 -26.00 14.42
#